data_AF-A0A7V9R9C6-F1
#
_entry.id   AF-A0A7V9R9C6-F1
#
_cell.length_a   1.000
_cell.length_b   1.000
_cell.length_c   1.000
_cell.angle_alpha   90.00
_cell.angle_beta   90.00
_cell.angle_gamma   90.00
#
_symmetry.space_group_name_H-M   'P 1'
#
loop_
_entity.id
_entity.type
_entity.pdbx_description
1 polymer ?
#
loop_
_entity_poly.entity_id
_entity_poly.type
_entity_poly.pdbx_seq_one_letter_code
_entity_poly.pdbx_strand_id
1 'polypeptide(L)' 'MDEIGLFPLELVLLPGERLPLHIFEERYKELIGECIEEGGAFG' A
#
# COMPACT_ATOMS: atom_id res chain seq x y z
N MET A 1 16.69 -8.57 2.12
CA MET A 1 15.27 -8.85 2.32
C MET A 1 14.65 -7.48 2.32
N ASP A 2 14.00 -7.11 1.22
CA ASP A 2 13.47 -5.76 1.06
C ASP A 2 12.40 -5.54 2.12
N GLU A 3 12.50 -4.43 2.84
CA GLU A 3 11.57 -4.05 3.89
C GLU A 3 10.28 -3.56 3.21
N ILE A 4 9.14 -4.20 3.53
CA ILE A 4 7.86 -3.87 2.91
C ILE A 4 6.94 -3.23 3.94
N GLY A 5 6.37 -2.08 3.59
CA GLY A 5 5.36 -1.46 4.44
C GLY A 5 4.05 -2.24 4.38
N LEU A 6 3.36 -2.29 5.52
CA LEU A 6 2.09 -3.01 5.67
C LEU A 6 0.93 -2.02 5.77
N PHE A 7 -0.04 -2.19 4.87
CA PHE A 7 -1.31 -1.48 4.84
C PHE A 7 -2.44 -2.48 5.14
N PRO A 8 -3.20 -2.29 6.23
CA PRO A 8 -4.24 -3.23 6.61
C PRO A 8 -5.40 -3.21 5.60
N LEU A 9 -5.53 -4.30 4.85
CA LEU A 9 -6.73 -4.59 4.06
C LEU A 9 -7.60 -5.57 4.85
N GLU A 10 -8.87 -5.23 5.06
CA GLU A 10 -9.87 -6.16 5.66
C GLU A 10 -10.32 -7.25 4.67
N LEU A 11 -9.56 -7.46 3.59
CA LEU A 11 -9.85 -8.40 2.51
C LEU A 11 -8.56 -8.93 1.88
N VAL A 12 -8.65 -10.07 1.21
CA VAL A 12 -7.54 -10.64 0.42
C VAL A 12 -7.64 -10.13 -1.01
N LEU A 13 -6.60 -9.47 -1.50
CA LEU A 13 -6.49 -9.03 -2.88
C LEU A 13 -5.82 -10.10 -3.74
N LEU A 14 -6.43 -10.45 -4.87
CA LEU A 14 -5.87 -11.43 -5.80
C LEU A 14 -5.05 -10.74 -6.91
N PRO A 15 -4.08 -11.42 -7.51
CA PRO A 15 -3.27 -10.85 -8.60
C PRO A 15 -4.13 -10.35 -9.77
N GLY A 16 -3.90 -9.11 -10.20
CA GLY A 16 -4.60 -8.48 -11.33
C GLY A 16 -5.90 -7.75 -10.96
N GLU A 17 -6.39 -7.91 -9.74
CA GLU A 17 -7.57 -7.18 -9.25
C GLU A 17 -7.24 -5.72 -8.93
N ARG A 18 -8.21 -4.82 -9.14
CA ARG A 18 -8.08 -3.40 -8.81
C ARG A 18 -8.94 -3.08 -7.58
N LEU A 19 -8.31 -2.60 -6.52
CA LEU A 19 -8.99 -2.14 -5.31
C LEU A 19 -8.81 -0.63 -5.14
N PRO A 20 -9.87 0.18 -5.26
CA PRO A 20 -9.78 1.60 -4.93
C PRO A 20 -9.64 1.77 -3.41
N LEU A 21 -8.53 2.34 -2.96
CA LEU A 21 -8.26 2.65 -1.56
C LEU A 21 -8.55 4.12 -1.26
N HIS A 22 -9.22 4.37 -0.14
CA HIS A 22 -9.33 5.72 0.43
C HIS A 22 -8.44 5.83 1.67
N ILE A 23 -7.25 6.40 1.48
CA ILE A 23 -6.24 6.53 2.53
C ILE A 23 -6.37 7.90 3.18
N PHE A 24 -6.87 7.94 4.42
CA PHE A 24 -7.08 9.19 5.15
C PHE A 24 -6.07 9.41 6.29
N GLU A 25 -5.60 8.33 6.94
CA GLU A 25 -4.60 8.42 8.01
C GLU A 25 -3.25 8.88 7.48
N GLU A 26 -2.63 9.84 8.17
CA GLU A 26 -1.38 10.48 7.72
C GLU A 26 -0.23 9.47 7.58
N ARG A 27 -0.05 8.57 8.55
CA ARG A 27 0.97 7.51 8.49
C ARG A 27 0.93 6.65 7.23
N TYR A 28 -0.27 6.42 6.69
CA TYR A 28 -0.41 5.60 5.47
C TYR A 28 -0.27 6.44 4.21
N LYS A 29 -0.55 7.75 4.27
CA LYS A 29 -0.23 8.66 3.16
C LYS A 29 1.28 8.74 2.95
N GLU A 30 2.05 8.79 4.03
CA GLU A 30 3.51 8.75 3.99
C GLU A 30 3.99 7.44 3.35
N LEU A 31 3.58 6.29 3.87
CA LEU A 31 3.95 4.97 3.33
C LEU A 31 3.66 4.85 1.82
N ILE A 32 2.46 5.24 1.40
CA ILE A 32 2.03 5.09 0.01
C ILE A 32 2.73 6.13 -0.88
N GLY A 33 3.03 7.32 -0.34
CA GLY A 33 3.86 8.32 -1.00
C GLY A 33 5.24 7.77 -1.32
N GLU A 34 5.93 7.19 -0.34
CA GLU A 34 7.24 6.56 -0.52
C GLU A 34 7.17 5.42 -1.55
N CYS A 35 6.17 4.54 -1.46
CA CYS A 35 5.99 3.46 -2.44
C CYS A 35 5.80 4.00 -3.87
N ILE A 36 5.06 5.10 -4.06
CA ILE A 36 4.84 5.71 -5.38
C ILE A 36 6.12 6.34 -5.91
N GLU A 37 6.87 7.06 -5.06
CA GLU A 37 8.11 7.74 -5.42
C GLU A 37 9.21 6.74 -5.81
N GLU A 38 9.32 5.63 -5.08
CA GLU A 38 10.32 4.58 -5.32
C GLU A 38 9.86 3.54 -6.36
N GLY A 39 8.59 3.58 -6.78
CA GLY A 39 7.99 2.55 -7.62
C GLY A 39 7.88 1.18 -6.92
N GLY A 40 7.86 1.19 -5.59
CA GLY A 40 7.74 0.03 -4.72
C GLY A 40 6.29 -0.43 -4.52
N ALA A 41 6.15 -1.54 -3.80
CA ALA A 41 4.87 -2.11 -3.42
C ALA A 41 4.72 -2.15 -1.90
N PHE A 42 3.48 -2.20 -1.42
CA PHE A 42 3.12 -2.44 -0.03
C PHE A 42 2.37 -3.78 0.09
N GLY A 43 2.31 -4.31 1.31
CA GLY A 43 1.60 -5.55 1.66
C GLY A 43 0.40 -5.33 2.55
#